data_AF-A0A954Y8P0-F1
#
_entry.id   AF-A0A954Y8P0-F1
#
_cell.length_a   1.000
_cell.length_b   1.000
_cell.length_c   1.000
_cell.angle_alpha   90.00
_cell.angle_beta   90.00
_cell.angle_gamma   90.00
#
_symmetry.space_group_name_H-M   'P 1'
#
loop_
_entity.id
_entity.type
_entity.pdbx_description
1 polymer ?
#
loop_
_entity_poly.entity_id
_entity_poly.type
_entity_poly.pdbx_seq_one_letter_code
_entity_poly.pdbx_strand_id
1 'polypeptide(L)'
;RLLPTSPSLAGLSPVLAREVTFSFVAPTPLADIVDHWRSESGLEMLVDWASLSDSKLGPRSLVRCSARETSWREALDGLLAPLGLAWRGVDEHTLQITTAQQATGGVRSVEFYPLKRQGHAAQAADELIDDLSARQLPAEVAYDSVSGTLLVRASGAGQQFAYRWLKSAGYTE
;
A
#
# COMPACT_ATOMS: atom_id res chain seq x y z
N ARG A 1 3.81 -2.12 -21.82
CA ARG A 1 4.45 -1.47 -20.63
C ARG A 1 5.16 -2.58 -19.88
N LEU A 2 6.46 -2.46 -19.62
CA LEU A 2 7.20 -3.47 -18.84
C LEU A 2 6.73 -3.42 -17.38
N LEU A 3 6.75 -4.56 -16.69
CA LEU A 3 6.45 -4.60 -15.26
C LEU A 3 7.54 -3.86 -14.49
N PRO A 4 7.19 -3.06 -13.47
CA PRO A 4 8.19 -2.41 -12.62
C PRO A 4 9.03 -3.47 -11.90
N THR A 5 10.33 -3.23 -11.80
CA THR A 5 11.29 -4.12 -11.13
C THR A 5 11.43 -3.82 -9.63
N SER A 6 10.63 -2.88 -9.13
CA SER A 6 10.60 -2.43 -7.74
C SER A 6 9.17 -2.51 -7.21
N PRO A 7 8.97 -2.70 -5.90
CA PRO A 7 7.65 -2.73 -5.32
C PRO A 7 7.02 -1.33 -5.36
N SER A 8 5.71 -1.25 -5.55
CA SER A 8 4.98 0.04 -5.67
C SER A 8 5.26 0.95 -4.47
N LEU A 9 5.32 0.34 -3.28
CA LEU A 9 5.57 1.04 -2.04
C LEU A 9 6.97 1.61 -1.90
N ALA A 10 7.98 1.12 -2.62
CA ALA A 10 9.31 1.74 -2.58
C ALA A 10 9.26 3.18 -3.10
N GLY A 11 8.59 3.40 -4.24
CA GLY A 11 8.40 4.74 -4.81
C GLY A 11 7.46 5.63 -4.00
N LEU A 12 6.41 5.03 -3.42
CA LEU A 12 5.45 5.78 -2.60
C LEU A 12 6.00 6.14 -1.20
N SER A 13 6.97 5.37 -0.69
CA SER A 13 7.42 5.47 0.70
C SER A 13 7.90 6.85 1.12
N PRO A 14 8.68 7.60 0.31
CA PRO A 14 9.11 8.96 0.65
C PRO A 14 7.94 9.92 0.85
N VAL A 15 6.92 9.86 -0.02
CA VAL A 15 5.74 10.73 0.10
C VAL A 15 4.89 10.31 1.29
N LEU A 16 4.66 9.01 1.45
CA LEU A 16 3.88 8.45 2.56
C LEU A 16 4.49 8.72 3.94
N ALA A 17 5.80 8.99 4.01
CA ALA A 17 6.51 9.33 5.24
C ALA A 17 6.49 10.84 5.57
N ARG A 18 6.10 11.71 4.63
CA ARG A 18 5.98 13.15 4.89
C ARG A 18 4.86 13.41 5.89
N GLU A 19 5.09 14.35 6.80
CA GLU A 19 4.06 14.83 7.73
C GLU A 19 2.99 15.66 7.00
N VAL A 20 1.77 15.56 7.48
CA VAL A 20 0.61 16.29 6.98
C VAL A 20 -0.26 16.81 8.12
N THR A 21 -0.88 17.97 7.90
CA THR A 21 -1.94 18.50 8.76
C THR A 21 -3.06 19.03 7.88
N PHE A 22 -4.28 18.55 8.07
CA PHE A 22 -5.49 19.08 7.44
C PHE A 22 -6.70 18.87 8.34
N SER A 23 -7.76 19.65 8.11
CA SER A 23 -9.00 19.55 8.88
C SER A 23 -10.21 19.92 8.04
N PHE A 24 -11.17 18.99 7.96
CA PHE A 24 -12.47 19.16 7.33
C PHE A 24 -13.54 19.12 8.41
N VAL A 25 -13.79 20.28 9.01
CA VAL A 25 -14.73 20.44 10.14
C VAL A 25 -16.19 20.41 9.68
N ALA A 26 -16.47 21.04 8.53
CA ALA A 26 -17.76 20.91 7.86
C ALA A 26 -17.88 19.53 7.20
N PRO A 27 -19.09 18.95 7.09
CA PRO A 27 -19.30 17.79 6.23
C PRO A 27 -18.88 18.12 4.80
N THR A 28 -17.86 17.43 4.30
CA THR A 28 -17.28 17.68 2.97
C THR A 28 -17.45 16.42 2.10
N PRO A 29 -17.82 16.56 0.81
CA PRO A 29 -17.84 15.43 -0.11
C PRO A 29 -16.50 14.69 -0.14
N LEU A 30 -16.55 13.35 -0.09
CA LEU A 30 -15.36 12.52 -0.10
C LEU A 30 -14.50 12.74 -1.35
N ALA A 31 -15.11 13.03 -2.51
CA ALA A 31 -14.36 13.37 -3.72
C ALA A 31 -13.48 14.62 -3.53
N ASP A 32 -14.03 15.69 -2.93
CA ASP A 32 -13.32 16.94 -2.68
C ASP A 32 -12.17 16.75 -1.67
N ILE A 33 -12.38 15.89 -0.66
CA ILE A 33 -11.33 15.52 0.29
C ILE A 33 -10.17 14.80 -0.42
N VAL A 34 -10.48 13.83 -1.28
CA VAL A 34 -9.45 13.11 -2.04
C VAL A 34 -8.76 14.03 -3.05
N ASP A 35 -9.47 14.96 -3.69
CA ASP A 35 -8.87 15.97 -4.57
C ASP A 35 -7.89 16.87 -3.81
N HIS A 36 -8.25 17.29 -2.60
CA HIS A 36 -7.31 18.00 -1.72
C HIS A 36 -6.08 17.15 -1.40
N TRP A 37 -6.27 15.86 -1.06
CA TRP A 37 -5.15 14.97 -0.77
C TRP A 37 -4.22 14.73 -1.97
N ARG A 38 -4.76 14.64 -3.19
CA ARG A 38 -3.95 14.59 -4.43
C ARG A 38 -3.07 15.84 -4.53
N SER A 39 -3.67 17.02 -4.37
CA SER A 39 -2.95 18.29 -4.44
C SER A 39 -1.84 18.41 -3.39
N GLU A 40 -2.11 18.03 -2.13
CA GLU A 40 -1.15 18.18 -1.03
C GLU A 40 -0.02 17.13 -1.06
N SER A 41 -0.35 15.88 -1.40
CA SER A 41 0.64 14.81 -1.45
C SER A 41 1.48 14.85 -2.72
N GLY A 42 0.90 15.29 -3.84
CA GLY A 42 1.46 15.13 -5.19
C GLY A 42 1.31 13.73 -5.76
N LEU A 43 0.54 12.85 -5.10
CA LEU A 43 0.27 11.49 -5.58
C LEU A 43 -0.97 11.47 -6.46
N GLU A 44 -0.94 10.61 -7.47
CA GLU A 44 -2.16 10.21 -8.15
C GLU A 44 -2.95 9.30 -7.20
N MET A 45 -4.20 9.69 -6.90
CA MET A 45 -5.09 8.87 -6.09
C MET A 45 -6.25 8.42 -6.95
N LEU A 46 -6.51 7.12 -7.03
CA LEU A 46 -7.68 6.56 -7.68
C LEU A 46 -8.67 6.15 -6.60
N VAL A 47 -9.96 6.33 -6.85
CA VAL A 47 -11.01 5.84 -5.95
C VAL A 47 -11.86 4.84 -6.71
N ASP A 48 -11.96 3.63 -6.17
CA ASP A 48 -12.82 2.59 -6.70
C ASP A 48 -14.29 2.84 -6.29
N TRP A 49 -14.92 3.85 -6.91
CA TRP A 49 -16.29 4.24 -6.58
C TRP A 49 -17.29 3.08 -6.75
N ALA A 50 -17.02 2.15 -7.66
CA ALA A 50 -17.84 0.97 -7.85
C ALA A 50 -17.81 0.08 -6.61
N SER A 51 -16.64 -0.31 -6.12
CA SER A 51 -16.51 -1.13 -4.91
C SER A 51 -16.99 -0.40 -3.64
N LEU A 52 -16.84 0.93 -3.58
CA LEU A 52 -17.30 1.72 -2.44
C LEU A 52 -18.83 1.77 -2.32
N SER A 53 -19.55 1.59 -3.44
CA SER A 53 -21.02 1.65 -3.46
C SER A 53 -21.68 0.56 -2.60
N ASP A 54 -21.04 -0.61 -2.47
CA ASP A 54 -21.48 -1.69 -1.59
C ASP A 54 -21.44 -1.29 -0.10
N SER A 55 -20.57 -0.34 0.24
CA SER A 55 -20.47 0.27 1.57
C SER A 55 -21.31 1.54 1.71
N LYS A 56 -22.20 1.82 0.75
CA LYS A 56 -23.04 3.04 0.66
C LYS A 56 -22.21 4.33 0.65
N LEU A 57 -20.96 4.23 0.21
CA LEU A 57 -20.08 5.37 0.01
C LEU A 57 -20.01 5.71 -1.47
N GLY A 58 -19.94 7.01 -1.76
CA GLY A 58 -19.81 7.55 -3.10
C GLY A 58 -19.16 8.92 -3.09
N PRO A 59 -18.98 9.55 -4.26
CA PRO A 59 -18.25 10.82 -4.37
C PRO A 59 -18.87 11.95 -3.54
N ARG A 60 -20.19 11.92 -3.33
CA ARG A 60 -20.94 12.91 -2.54
C ARG A 60 -21.15 12.52 -1.08
N SER A 61 -20.63 11.37 -0.63
CA SER A 61 -20.70 10.99 0.78
C SER A 61 -19.98 12.04 1.63
N LEU A 62 -20.68 12.56 2.63
CA LEU A 62 -20.17 13.64 3.46
C LEU A 62 -19.35 13.08 4.61
N VAL A 63 -18.10 13.50 4.70
CA VAL A 63 -17.13 13.05 5.70
C VAL A 63 -16.60 14.26 6.46
N ARG A 64 -16.30 14.04 7.75
CA ARG A 64 -15.48 14.94 8.56
C ARG A 64 -14.23 14.19 8.94
N CYS A 65 -13.08 14.82 8.77
CA CYS A 65 -11.81 14.21 9.12
C CYS A 65 -10.76 15.27 9.41
N SER A 66 -9.79 14.90 10.24
CA SER A 66 -8.60 15.71 10.46
C SER A 66 -7.40 14.80 10.67
N ALA A 67 -6.25 15.30 10.28
CA ALA A 67 -4.94 14.74 10.57
C ALA A 67 -4.08 15.89 11.10
N ARG A 68 -3.26 15.63 12.11
CA ARG A 68 -2.39 16.64 12.71
C ARG A 68 -1.03 16.03 12.95
N GLU A 69 0.00 16.65 12.38
CA GLU A 69 1.42 16.33 12.63
C GLU A 69 1.67 14.80 12.55
N THR A 70 1.08 14.15 11.55
CA THR A 70 1.16 12.70 11.34
C THR A 70 1.59 12.41 9.92
N SER A 71 2.18 11.24 9.67
CA SER A 71 2.58 10.87 8.32
C SER A 71 1.37 10.68 7.40
N TRP A 72 1.53 10.89 6.10
CA TRP A 72 0.50 10.56 5.10
C TRP A 72 -0.01 9.13 5.23
N ARG A 73 0.88 8.18 5.54
CA ARG A 73 0.51 6.78 5.78
C ARG A 73 -0.47 6.65 6.93
N GLU A 74 -0.13 7.20 8.10
CA GLU A 74 -0.98 7.13 9.29
C GLU A 74 -2.29 7.89 9.09
N ALA A 75 -2.26 9.04 8.41
CA ALA A 75 -3.47 9.77 8.05
C ALA A 75 -4.39 8.93 7.16
N LEU A 76 -3.87 8.29 6.10
CA LEU A 76 -4.66 7.42 5.23
C LEU A 76 -5.21 6.21 5.98
N ASP A 77 -4.38 5.51 6.74
CA ASP A 77 -4.79 4.34 7.52
C ASP A 77 -5.89 4.71 8.53
N GLY A 78 -5.66 5.77 9.32
CA GLY A 78 -6.57 6.20 10.38
C GLY A 78 -7.89 6.79 9.87
N LEU A 79 -7.91 7.43 8.71
CA LEU A 79 -9.12 8.05 8.15
C LEU A 79 -9.94 7.11 7.30
N LEU A 80 -9.30 6.17 6.59
CA LEU A 80 -10.01 5.21 5.73
C LEU A 80 -10.58 4.03 6.53
N ALA A 81 -9.87 3.55 7.55
CA ALA A 81 -10.30 2.37 8.31
C ALA A 81 -11.70 2.51 8.96
N PRO A 82 -12.08 3.64 9.60
CA PRO A 82 -13.42 3.82 10.16
C PRO A 82 -14.54 3.81 9.11
N LEU A 83 -14.21 4.10 7.85
CA LEU A 83 -15.14 4.06 6.72
C LEU A 83 -15.24 2.67 6.08
N GLY A 84 -14.54 1.66 6.63
CA GLY A 84 -14.42 0.35 6.00
C GLY A 84 -13.58 0.37 4.72
N LEU A 85 -12.76 1.41 4.54
CA LEU A 85 -11.91 1.62 3.38
C LEU A 85 -10.46 1.29 3.71
N ALA A 86 -9.68 1.06 2.66
CA ALA A 86 -8.25 0.90 2.71
C ALA A 86 -7.65 1.48 1.42
N TRP A 87 -6.33 1.51 1.36
CA TRP A 87 -5.61 1.92 0.16
C TRP A 87 -4.62 0.83 -0.27
N ARG A 88 -4.16 0.88 -1.51
CA ARG A 88 -3.06 0.06 -2.04
C ARG A 88 -2.22 0.85 -3.04
N GLY A 89 -0.94 0.50 -3.17
CA GLY A 89 -0.12 1.01 -4.27
C GLY A 89 -0.56 0.37 -5.59
N VAL A 90 -0.63 1.18 -6.64
CA VAL A 90 -0.82 0.71 -8.02
C VAL A 90 0.53 0.72 -8.75
N ASP A 91 1.31 1.78 -8.52
CA ASP A 91 2.69 1.93 -8.95
C ASP A 91 3.43 2.90 -8.00
N GLU A 92 4.59 3.39 -8.42
CA GLU A 92 5.48 4.25 -7.62
C GLU A 92 4.91 5.64 -7.29
N HIS A 93 3.85 6.09 -7.98
CA HIS A 93 3.26 7.43 -7.81
C HIS A 93 1.72 7.40 -7.66
N THR A 94 1.11 6.22 -7.83
CA THR A 94 -0.34 6.05 -7.83
C THR A 94 -0.81 5.16 -6.68
N LEU A 95 -1.77 5.66 -5.92
CA LEU A 95 -2.51 4.93 -4.90
C LEU A 95 -3.92 4.64 -5.39
N GLN A 96 -4.52 3.55 -4.94
CA GLN A 96 -5.95 3.31 -5.08
C GLN A 96 -6.61 3.17 -3.71
N ILE A 97 -7.66 3.95 -3.46
CA ILE A 97 -8.59 3.82 -2.35
C ILE A 97 -9.71 2.87 -2.78
N THR A 98 -9.95 1.84 -1.97
CA THR A 98 -10.99 0.82 -2.18
C THR A 98 -11.53 0.34 -0.83
N THR A 99 -12.44 -0.64 -0.82
CA THR A 99 -12.91 -1.23 0.44
C THR A 99 -11.81 -2.09 1.09
N ALA A 100 -11.81 -2.19 2.41
CA ALA A 100 -10.86 -3.03 3.14
C ALA A 100 -10.92 -4.50 2.69
N GLN A 101 -12.12 -4.99 2.35
CA GLN A 101 -12.33 -6.32 1.78
C GLN A 101 -11.60 -6.49 0.43
N GLN A 102 -11.73 -5.52 -0.49
CA GLN A 102 -11.03 -5.57 -1.78
C GLN A 102 -9.52 -5.40 -1.63
N ALA A 103 -9.04 -4.57 -0.71
CA ALA A 103 -7.61 -4.45 -0.42
C ALA A 103 -7.00 -5.75 0.11
N THR A 104 -7.78 -6.55 0.84
CA THR A 104 -7.32 -7.79 1.50
C THR A 104 -7.48 -9.03 0.62
N GLY A 105 -8.62 -9.17 -0.07
CA GLY A 105 -8.98 -10.38 -0.83
C GLY A 105 -9.23 -10.15 -2.33
N GLY A 106 -9.08 -8.91 -2.82
CA GLY A 106 -9.30 -8.56 -4.21
C GLY A 106 -8.13 -8.94 -5.13
N VAL A 107 -7.93 -8.17 -6.19
CA VAL A 107 -6.93 -8.44 -7.23
C VAL A 107 -5.53 -8.55 -6.63
N ARG A 108 -4.89 -9.70 -6.85
CA ARG A 108 -3.49 -9.94 -6.48
C ARG A 108 -2.57 -9.37 -7.55
N SER A 109 -1.54 -8.64 -7.14
CA SER A 109 -0.45 -8.17 -8.00
C SER A 109 0.80 -9.01 -7.76
N VAL A 110 1.73 -8.99 -8.72
CA VAL A 110 3.09 -9.50 -8.53
C VAL A 110 4.01 -8.29 -8.39
N GLU A 111 4.76 -8.24 -7.29
CA GLU A 111 5.79 -7.23 -7.05
C GLU A 111 7.16 -7.91 -6.91
N PHE A 112 8.21 -7.18 -7.30
CA PHE A 112 9.58 -7.64 -7.34
C PHE A 112 10.38 -6.91 -6.26
N TYR A 113 11.05 -7.65 -5.39
CA TYR A 113 11.86 -7.13 -4.29
C TYR A 113 13.30 -7.58 -4.48
N PRO A 114 14.16 -6.76 -5.10
CA PRO A 114 15.59 -7.02 -5.15
C PRO A 114 16.14 -7.09 -3.72
N LEU A 115 16.73 -8.22 -3.34
CA LEU A 115 17.28 -8.39 -2.00
C LEU A 115 18.69 -7.79 -1.93
N LYS A 116 19.01 -7.08 -0.84
CA LYS A 116 20.38 -6.63 -0.59
C LYS A 116 21.31 -7.85 -0.47
N ARG A 117 22.28 -7.98 -1.39
CA ARG A 117 23.29 -9.05 -1.38
C ARG A 117 24.10 -8.98 -0.08
N GLN A 118 23.76 -9.80 0.91
CA GLN A 118 24.68 -10.16 1.99
C GLN A 118 24.94 -11.66 1.93
N GLY A 119 26.10 -12.04 1.36
CA GLY A 119 26.88 -13.25 1.64
C GLY A 119 26.30 -14.64 1.37
N HIS A 120 24.99 -14.86 1.52
CA HIS A 120 24.34 -16.18 1.55
C HIS A 120 22.91 -16.10 0.97
N ALA A 121 22.74 -15.42 -0.17
CA ALA A 121 21.43 -15.01 -0.69
C ALA A 121 20.42 -16.16 -0.94
N ALA A 122 20.88 -17.38 -1.22
CA ALA A 122 20.00 -18.54 -1.38
C ALA A 122 19.51 -19.12 -0.04
N GLN A 123 20.42 -19.27 0.93
CA GLN A 123 20.08 -19.79 2.26
C GLN A 123 19.21 -18.81 3.04
N ALA A 124 19.51 -17.51 2.93
CA ALA A 124 18.67 -16.45 3.49
C ALA A 124 17.30 -16.37 2.79
N ALA A 125 17.17 -16.77 1.52
CA ALA A 125 15.90 -16.71 0.80
C ALA A 125 14.95 -17.84 1.20
N ASP A 126 15.44 -19.06 1.41
CA ASP A 126 14.61 -20.17 1.89
C ASP A 126 14.08 -19.87 3.31
N GLU A 127 14.93 -19.38 4.21
CA GLU A 127 14.53 -18.91 5.55
C GLU A 127 13.49 -17.76 5.47
N LEU A 128 13.65 -16.85 4.51
CA LEU A 128 12.73 -15.74 4.29
C LEU A 128 11.37 -16.20 3.75
N ILE A 129 11.36 -17.18 2.84
CA ILE A 129 10.14 -17.80 2.33
C ILE A 129 9.43 -18.53 3.46
N ASP A 130 10.15 -19.27 4.29
CA ASP A 130 9.60 -19.98 5.46
C ASP A 130 9.01 -18.98 6.48
N ASP A 131 9.71 -17.89 6.78
CA ASP A 131 9.23 -16.83 7.67
C ASP A 131 7.95 -16.15 7.15
N LEU A 132 7.90 -15.84 5.86
CA LEU A 132 6.72 -15.23 5.23
C LEU A 132 5.54 -16.22 5.19
N SER A 133 5.82 -17.50 4.93
CA SER A 133 4.81 -18.57 4.92
C SER A 133 4.25 -18.85 6.31
N ALA A 134 5.12 -18.88 7.34
CA ALA A 134 4.74 -19.08 8.73
C ALA A 134 3.84 -17.95 9.27
N ARG A 135 3.95 -16.75 8.70
CA ARG A 135 3.10 -15.59 9.04
C ARG A 135 1.70 -15.64 8.44
N GLN A 136 1.34 -16.72 7.74
CA GLN A 136 0.03 -16.94 7.11
C GLN A 136 -0.43 -15.75 6.25
N LEU A 137 0.51 -15.12 5.55
CA LEU A 137 0.15 -14.07 4.62
C LEU A 137 -0.61 -14.69 3.44
N PRO A 138 -1.66 -14.03 2.91
CA PRO A 138 -2.27 -14.41 1.64
C PRO A 138 -1.35 -14.01 0.46
N ALA A 139 -0.07 -14.40 0.55
CA ALA A 139 1.00 -14.09 -0.37
C ALA A 139 1.65 -15.39 -0.84
N GLU A 140 1.85 -15.52 -2.15
CA GLU A 140 2.72 -16.54 -2.72
C GLU A 140 4.08 -15.88 -2.93
N VAL A 141 5.13 -16.54 -2.48
CA VAL A 141 6.48 -16.00 -2.51
C VAL A 141 7.37 -16.97 -3.28
N ALA A 142 8.20 -16.44 -4.17
CA ALA A 142 9.21 -17.21 -4.89
C ALA A 142 10.52 -16.43 -4.94
N TYR A 143 11.65 -17.11 -4.85
CA TYR A 143 12.97 -16.50 -5.00
C TYR A 143 13.57 -16.85 -6.35
N ASP A 144 13.95 -15.83 -7.11
CA ASP A 144 14.79 -15.99 -8.30
C ASP A 144 16.25 -15.77 -7.91
N SER A 145 17.00 -16.87 -7.83
CA SER A 145 18.42 -16.86 -7.47
C SER A 145 19.32 -16.24 -8.54
N VAL A 146 18.87 -16.19 -9.80
CA VAL A 146 19.66 -15.60 -10.89
C VAL A 146 19.68 -14.08 -10.76
N SER A 147 18.52 -13.48 -10.53
CA SER A 147 18.39 -12.03 -10.32
C SER A 147 18.58 -11.59 -8.87
N GLY A 148 18.53 -12.52 -7.90
CA GLY A 148 18.55 -12.20 -6.48
C GLY A 148 17.27 -11.47 -6.02
N THR A 149 16.14 -11.75 -6.66
CA THR A 149 14.88 -11.04 -6.46
C THR A 149 13.84 -11.95 -5.82
N LEU A 150 13.14 -11.43 -4.82
CA LEU A 150 11.95 -12.08 -4.29
C LEU A 150 10.73 -11.61 -5.10
N LEU A 151 9.96 -12.55 -5.61
CA LEU A 151 8.68 -12.30 -6.27
C LEU A 151 7.58 -12.54 -5.25
N VAL A 152 6.77 -11.53 -4.98
CA VAL A 152 5.64 -11.62 -4.06
C VAL A 152 4.35 -11.40 -4.83
N ARG A 153 3.50 -12.43 -4.84
CA ARG A 153 2.14 -12.37 -5.40
C ARG A 153 1.14 -12.25 -4.26
N ALA A 154 0.59 -11.08 -4.04
CA ALA A 154 -0.32 -10.81 -2.92
C ALA A 154 -1.39 -9.77 -3.27
N SER A 155 -2.43 -9.68 -2.42
CA SER A 155 -3.36 -8.55 -2.44
C SER A 155 -2.67 -7.26 -1.98
N GLY A 156 -3.36 -6.12 -2.10
CA GLY A 156 -2.80 -4.82 -1.68
C GLY A 156 -2.33 -4.81 -0.21
N ALA A 157 -3.13 -5.38 0.69
CA ALA A 157 -2.76 -5.53 2.10
C ALA A 157 -1.54 -6.45 2.29
N GLY A 158 -1.47 -7.55 1.52
CA GLY A 158 -0.33 -8.46 1.53
C GLY A 158 0.96 -7.80 1.04
N GLN A 159 0.90 -7.00 -0.03
CA GLN A 159 2.07 -6.24 -0.52
C GLN A 159 2.55 -5.20 0.50
N GLN A 160 1.62 -4.50 1.16
CA GLN A 160 1.96 -3.57 2.25
C GLN A 160 2.63 -4.26 3.44
N PHE A 161 2.16 -5.45 3.79
CA PHE A 161 2.81 -6.23 4.83
C PHE A 161 4.22 -6.64 4.39
N ALA A 162 4.35 -7.29 3.22
CA ALA A 162 5.62 -7.80 2.71
C ALA A 162 6.68 -6.69 2.63
N TYR A 163 6.34 -5.55 2.03
CA TYR A 163 7.24 -4.40 1.94
C TYR A 163 7.70 -3.91 3.32
N ARG A 164 6.77 -3.70 4.27
CA ARG A 164 7.13 -3.22 5.61
C ARG A 164 8.02 -4.20 6.35
N TRP A 165 7.71 -5.49 6.27
CA TRP A 165 8.50 -6.52 6.92
C TRP A 165 9.91 -6.58 6.33
N LEU A 166 10.03 -6.68 5.00
CA LEU A 166 11.32 -6.70 4.30
C LEU A 166 12.16 -5.44 4.60
N LYS A 167 11.53 -4.27 4.64
CA LYS A 167 12.20 -3.02 4.99
C LYS A 167 12.67 -3.00 6.45
N SER A 168 11.81 -3.44 7.39
CA SER A 168 12.15 -3.50 8.82
C SER A 168 13.28 -4.48 9.14
N ALA A 169 13.36 -5.57 8.37
CA ALA A 169 14.43 -6.56 8.48
C ALA A 169 15.69 -6.19 7.67
N GLY A 170 15.69 -5.05 6.98
CA GLY A 170 16.86 -4.54 6.24
C GLY A 170 17.11 -5.20 4.88
N TYR A 171 16.16 -5.98 4.36
CA TYR A 171 16.28 -6.69 3.09
C TYR A 171 16.04 -5.81 1.85
N THR A 172 15.26 -4.74 1.98
CA THR A 172 14.95 -3.77 0.91
C THR A 172 15.06 -2.33 1.43
N GLU A 173 15.09 -1.37 0.50
CA GLU A 173 15.01 0.08 0.81
C GLU A 173 13.58 0.59 1.04
#